data_AF-A0A380DKQ2-F1
#
_entry.id   AF-A0A380DKQ2-F1
#
_cell.length_a   1.000
_cell.length_b   1.000
_cell.length_c   1.000
_cell.angle_alpha   90.00
_cell.angle_beta   90.00
_cell.angle_gamma   90.00
#
_symmetry.space_group_name_H-M   'P 1'
#
loop_
_entity.id
_entity.type
_entity.pdbx_description
1 polymer ?
#
loop_
_entity_poly.entity_id
_entity_poly.type
_entity_poly.pdbx_seq_one_letter_code
_entity_poly.pdbx_strand_id
1 'polypeptide(L)' 'MNYQALYRMYRPQSFEDVVGQEHVTKTLRNAISKEKQSHAYIFSGPRGTGKRVLPKCLLKQSTV' A
#
# COMPACT_ATOMS: atom_id res chain seq x y z
N MET A 1 4.21 -13.52 26.69
CA MET A 1 3.00 -13.65 25.84
C MET A 1 2.62 -12.27 25.34
N ASN A 2 2.98 -11.92 24.10
CA ASN A 2 2.78 -10.58 23.58
C ASN A 2 1.43 -10.52 22.85
N TYR A 3 0.38 -10.04 23.51
CA TYR A 3 -0.94 -9.88 22.90
C TYR A 3 -0.86 -8.80 21.83
N GLN A 4 -0.82 -9.21 20.56
CA GLN A 4 -0.76 -8.29 19.43
C GLN A 4 -2.16 -8.06 18.89
N ALA A 5 -2.60 -6.80 18.88
CA ALA A 5 -3.93 -6.46 18.40
C ALA A 5 -4.14 -6.91 16.94
N LEU A 6 -5.32 -7.47 16.64
CA LEU A 6 -5.65 -8.08 15.34
C LEU A 6 -5.37 -7.13 14.15
N TYR A 7 -5.68 -5.84 14.28
CA TYR A 7 -5.43 -4.86 13.22
C TYR A 7 -3.94 -4.64 12.90
N ARG A 8 -3.02 -5.01 13.80
CA ARG A 8 -1.57 -4.97 13.56
C ARG A 8 -1.08 -6.26 12.91
N MET A 9 -1.72 -7.40 13.22
CA MET A 9 -1.41 -8.70 12.62
C MET A 9 -1.80 -8.72 11.15
N TYR A 10 -2.99 -8.21 10.81
CA TYR A 10 -3.52 -8.20 9.43
C TYR A 10 -3.22 -6.92 8.67
N ARG A 11 -2.18 -6.15 9.05
CA ARG A 11 -1.82 -4.94 8.32
C ARG A 11 -1.15 -5.34 7.00
N PRO A 12 -1.74 -5.00 5.83
CA PRO A 12 -1.22 -5.38 4.51
C PRO A 12 0.27 -5.03 4.38
N GLN A 13 1.06 -5.99 3.89
CA GLN A 13 2.49 -5.78 3.63
C GLN A 13 2.76 -5.65 2.14
N SER A 14 1.95 -6.31 1.30
CA SER A 14 2.00 -6.22 -0.16
C SER A 14 0.75 -5.57 -0.75
N PHE A 15 0.80 -5.18 -2.02
CA PHE A 15 -0.37 -4.68 -2.75
C PHE A 15 -1.47 -5.72 -2.92
N GLU A 16 -1.14 -7.01 -2.84
CA GLU A 16 -2.09 -8.13 -2.95
C GLU A 16 -2.95 -8.29 -1.69
N ASP A 17 -2.41 -7.87 -0.54
CA ASP A 17 -3.12 -7.90 0.75
C ASP A 17 -4.13 -6.74 0.88
N VAL A 18 -4.16 -5.81 -0.09
CA VAL A 18 -5.02 -4.62 -0.06
C VAL A 18 -6.38 -4.95 -0.69
N VAL A 19 -7.40 -5.03 0.15
CA VAL A 19 -8.77 -5.31 -0.28
C VAL A 19 -9.48 -4.03 -0.74
N GLY A 20 -10.14 -4.08 -1.90
CA GLY A 20 -11.10 -3.06 -2.37
C GLY A 20 -10.51 -1.84 -3.09
N GLN A 21 -9.18 -1.74 -3.28
CA GLN A 21 -8.53 -0.64 -4.00
C GLN A 21 -7.76 -1.09 -5.24
N GLU A 22 -8.35 -1.99 -6.03
CA GLU A 22 -7.74 -2.56 -7.24
C GLU A 22 -7.30 -1.51 -8.26
N HIS A 23 -8.10 -0.47 -8.48
CA HIS A 23 -7.76 0.61 -9.42
C HIS A 23 -6.47 1.34 -9.02
N VAL A 24 -6.27 1.56 -7.72
CA VAL A 24 -5.10 2.28 -7.20
C VAL A 24 -3.88 1.36 -7.20
N THR A 25 -4.02 0.13 -6.71
CA THR A 25 -2.92 -0.85 -6.67
C THR A 25 -2.43 -1.20 -8.08
N LYS A 26 -3.34 -1.39 -9.04
CA LYS A 26 -2.99 -1.65 -10.45
C LYS A 26 -2.23 -0.48 -11.08
N THR A 27 -2.67 0.76 -10.82
CA THR A 27 -1.99 1.96 -11.36
C THR A 27 -0.58 2.09 -10.81
N LEU A 28 -0.40 1.90 -9.49
CA LEU A 28 0.91 1.97 -8.83
C LEU A 28 1.83 0.83 -9.25
N ARG A 29 1.32 -0.42 -9.35
CA ARG A 29 2.08 -1.56 -9.85
C ARG A 29 2.56 -1.34 -11.29
N ASN A 30 1.68 -0.81 -12.15
CA ASN A 30 2.04 -0.46 -13.52
C ASN A 30 3.06 0.69 -13.59
N ALA A 31 2.99 1.67 -12.69
CA ALA A 31 3.96 2.77 -12.63
C ALA A 31 5.35 2.27 -12.22
N ILE A 32 5.44 1.35 -11.25
CA ILE A 32 6.69 0.68 -10.87
C ILE A 32 7.24 -0.14 -12.04
N SER A 33 6.41 -1.00 -12.65
CA SER A 33 6.84 -1.87 -13.75
C SER A 33 7.29 -1.10 -15.00
N LYS A 34 6.82 0.14 -15.20
CA LYS A 34 7.19 1.00 -16.32
C LYS A 34 8.31 1.99 -15.96
N GLU A 35 8.88 1.89 -14.76
CA GLU A 35 9.87 2.84 -14.20
C GLU A 35 9.40 4.31 -14.25
N LYS A 36 8.09 4.54 -14.32
CA LYS A 36 7.45 5.86 -14.36
C LYS A 36 6.95 6.25 -12.98
N GLN A 37 7.85 6.24 -12.00
CA GLN A 37 7.52 6.66 -10.65
C GLN A 37 7.48 8.19 -10.58
N SER A 38 6.40 8.74 -10.03
CA SER A 38 6.29 10.18 -9.79
C SER A 38 7.11 10.58 -8.56
N HIS A 39 7.60 11.81 -8.54
CA HIS A 39 8.40 12.32 -7.42
C HIS A 39 7.62 12.35 -6.09
N ALA A 40 6.29 12.52 -6.13
CA ALA A 40 5.44 12.56 -4.96
C ALA A 40 4.07 11.92 -5.22
N TYR A 41 3.53 11.25 -4.20
CA TYR A 41 2.19 10.66 -4.20
C TYR A 41 1.41 11.14 -2.97
N ILE A 42 0.18 11.64 -3.19
CA ILE A 42 -0.73 12.05 -2.13
C ILE A 42 -1.85 11.02 -2.01
N PHE A 43 -2.02 10.44 -0.82
CA PHE A 43 -3.07 9.46 -0.54
C PHE A 43 -4.16 10.09 0.33
N SER A 44 -5.37 10.27 -0.22
CA SER A 44 -6.53 10.92 0.43
C SER A 44 -7.76 9.99 0.50
N GLY A 45 -8.85 10.36 1.20
CA GLY A 45 -10.01 9.47 1.53
C GLY A 45 -10.53 9.42 3.00
N PRO A 46 -11.48 8.55 3.35
CA PRO A 46 -12.01 8.42 4.72
C PRO A 46 -11.10 7.58 5.66
N ARG A 47 -11.37 7.57 6.97
CA ARG A 47 -10.57 6.78 7.94
C ARG A 47 -10.65 5.28 7.61
N GLY A 48 -9.54 4.55 7.81
CA GLY A 48 -9.48 3.10 7.60
C GLY A 48 -9.25 2.65 6.14
N THR A 49 -9.22 3.55 5.16
CA THR A 49 -9.03 3.22 3.74
C THR A 49 -7.59 2.93 3.31
N GLY A 50 -6.73 2.45 4.21
CA GLY A 50 -5.40 1.99 3.81
C GLY A 50 -4.40 3.08 3.37
N LYS A 51 -4.72 4.38 3.47
CA LYS A 51 -3.81 5.48 3.04
C LYS A 51 -2.43 5.50 3.68
N ARG A 52 -2.26 4.92 4.87
CA ARG A 52 -0.97 4.80 5.57
C ARG A 52 -0.31 3.44 5.31
N VAL A 53 -1.04 2.52 4.73
CA VAL A 53 -0.59 1.16 4.41
C VAL A 53 -0.10 1.11 2.97
N LEU A 54 -0.90 1.62 2.03
CA LEU A 54 -0.61 1.66 0.60
C LEU A 54 0.74 2.31 0.24
N PRO A 55 1.12 3.48 0.80
CA PRO A 55 2.43 4.06 0.53
C PRO A 55 3.57 3.20 1.08
N LYS A 56 3.33 2.49 2.18
CA LYS A 56 4.34 1.61 2.80
C LYS A 56 4.56 0.35 1.97
N CYS A 57 3.51 -0.19 1.36
CA CYS A 57 3.60 -1.26 0.36
C CYS A 57 4.36 -0.78 -0.89
N LEU A 58 4.08 0.44 -1.37
CA LEU A 58 4.80 1.05 -2.50
C LEU A 58 6.30 1.17 -2.25
N LEU A 59 6.68 1.76 -1.11
CA LEU A 59 8.09 1.92 -0.70
C LEU A 59 8.81 0.57 -0.67
N LYS A 60 8.18 -0.45 -0.06
CA LYS A 60 8.74 -1.81 0.00
C LYS A 60 8.97 -2.45 -1.37
N GLN A 61 8.10 -2.21 -2.34
CA GLN A 61 8.25 -2.77 -3.68
C GLN A 61 9.20 -1.99 -4.58
N SER A 62 9.47 -0.72 -4.27
CA SER A 62 10.45 0.09 -5.01
C SER A 62 11.89 -0.10 -4.52
N THR A 63 12.10 -0.63 -3.31
CA THR A 63 13.45 -0.97 -2.82
C THR A 63 13.83 -2.35 -3.35
N VAL A 64 14.49 -2.39 -4.51
CA VAL A 64 15.29 -3.53 -4.98
C VAL A 64 16.75 -3.26 -4.63
#